data_AF-A0A949KDJ9-F1
#
_entry.id   AF-A0A949KDJ9-F1
#
_cell.length_a   1.000
_cell.length_b   1.000
_cell.length_c   1.000
_cell.angle_alpha   90.00
_cell.angle_beta   90.00
_cell.angle_gamma   90.00
#
_symmetry.space_group_name_H-M   'P 1'
#
loop_
_entity.id
_entity.type
_entity.pdbx_description
1 polymer ?
#
loop_
_entity_poly.entity_id
_entity_poly.type
_entity_poly.pdbx_seq_one_letter_code
_entity_poly.pdbx_strand_id
1 'polypeptide(L)'
;MSGFSNTPGGHCKTLYQSEFKRDNEKRLIAVISTDDVEPLARVRTGVRIARHLAETLHPDLVIVQVADHRGPTTRADLRGQAIGAEIVHAPHPAKTLATTKPWEARYIDALSTEAGYYFGTRVDMRLTELEAVNQQIELVEGCDGDVVDEEPKTASAGGTAEPAGGHDKPAKAPSH
;
A
#
# COMPACT_ATOMS: atom_id res chain seq x y z
N MET A 1 -25.26 -2.46 27.00
CA MET A 1 -24.46 -3.57 26.44
C MET A 1 -25.03 -3.86 25.06
N SER A 2 -24.53 -3.17 24.04
CA SER A 2 -24.97 -3.36 22.67
C SER A 2 -24.03 -4.39 22.04
N GLY A 3 -24.60 -5.52 21.65
CA GLY A 3 -23.87 -6.62 21.02
C GLY A 3 -23.30 -6.17 19.68
N PHE A 4 -22.02 -6.46 19.47
CA PHE A 4 -21.39 -6.39 18.17
C PHE A 4 -22.04 -7.44 17.28
N SER A 5 -22.79 -6.98 16.28
CA SER A 5 -23.19 -7.82 15.16
C SER A 5 -21.92 -8.34 14.49
N ASN A 6 -21.81 -9.66 14.42
CA ASN A 6 -20.78 -10.36 13.66
C ASN A 6 -21.03 -10.11 12.17
N THR A 7 -20.61 -8.94 11.68
CA THR A 7 -20.56 -8.65 10.24
C THR A 7 -19.30 -9.30 9.69
N PRO A 8 -19.41 -10.24 8.73
CA PRO A 8 -18.24 -10.87 8.14
C PRO A 8 -17.55 -9.87 7.21
N GLY A 9 -16.60 -9.12 7.76
CA GLY A 9 -15.80 -8.15 7.01
C GLY A 9 -15.27 -7.07 7.95
N GLY A 10 -14.02 -7.22 8.38
CA GLY A 10 -13.33 -6.26 9.26
C GLY A 10 -13.49 -4.83 8.73
N HIS A 11 -13.83 -3.92 9.64
CA HIS A 11 -14.04 -2.52 9.30
C HIS A 11 -12.72 -1.95 8.82
N CYS A 12 -12.72 -1.33 7.66
CA CYS A 12 -11.53 -0.69 7.13
C CYS A 12 -11.84 0.67 6.55
N LYS A 13 -10.83 1.52 6.51
CA LYS A 13 -10.88 2.86 5.93
C LYS A 13 -9.68 3.05 5.01
N THR A 14 -9.91 3.55 3.80
CA THR A 14 -8.85 3.96 2.89
C THR A 14 -8.22 5.26 3.39
N LEU A 15 -6.92 5.23 3.70
CA LEU A 15 -6.14 6.39 4.16
C LEU A 15 -5.46 7.12 3.02
N TYR A 16 -5.01 6.36 2.01
CA TYR A 16 -4.31 6.86 0.85
C TYR A 16 -4.58 5.93 -0.32
N GLN A 17 -4.82 6.49 -1.50
CA GLN A 17 -4.87 5.76 -2.76
C GLN A 17 -4.17 6.59 -3.83
N SER A 18 -3.41 5.93 -4.70
CA SER A 18 -2.77 6.59 -5.84
C SER A 18 -2.66 5.64 -7.01
N GLU A 19 -3.13 6.13 -8.15
CA GLU A 19 -2.96 5.50 -9.45
C GLU A 19 -1.87 6.24 -10.24
N PHE A 20 -0.95 5.48 -10.81
CA PHE A 20 0.08 6.03 -11.68
C PHE A 20 0.52 5.01 -12.71
N LYS A 21 1.14 5.49 -13.78
CA LYS A 21 1.73 4.63 -14.81
C LYS A 21 3.23 4.52 -14.58
N ARG A 22 3.75 3.31 -14.66
CA ARG A 22 5.19 3.04 -14.74
C ARG A 22 5.43 2.33 -16.06
N ASP A 23 6.12 2.98 -16.99
CA ASP A 23 6.21 2.56 -18.38
C ASP A 23 4.80 2.36 -18.98
N ASN A 24 4.41 1.12 -19.29
CA ASN A 24 3.09 0.78 -19.82
C ASN A 24 2.22 -0.01 -18.81
N GLU A 25 2.63 -0.08 -17.55
CA GLU A 25 1.91 -0.74 -16.46
C GLU A 25 1.08 0.29 -15.67
N LYS A 26 -0.24 0.09 -15.60
CA LYS A 26 -1.12 0.85 -14.70
C LYS A 26 -0.98 0.29 -13.28
N ARG A 27 -0.40 1.06 -12.38
CA ARG A 27 -0.18 0.67 -10.98
C ARG A 27 -1.09 1.44 -10.04
N LEU A 28 -1.65 0.73 -9.07
CA LEU A 28 -2.43 1.28 -7.98
C LEU A 28 -1.77 0.90 -6.65
N ILE A 29 -1.55 1.90 -5.80
CA ILE A 29 -1.12 1.70 -4.41
C ILE A 29 -2.19 2.28 -3.49
N ALA A 30 -2.65 1.48 -2.53
CA ALA A 30 -3.55 1.90 -1.48
C ALA A 30 -2.97 1.56 -0.10
N VAL A 31 -3.20 2.45 0.88
CA VAL A 31 -2.98 2.19 2.29
C VAL A 31 -4.33 2.24 2.98
N ILE A 32 -4.70 1.15 3.65
CA ILE A 32 -5.92 1.04 4.43
C ILE A 32 -5.59 0.93 5.91
N SER A 33 -6.50 1.40 6.75
CA SER A 33 -6.51 1.19 8.19
C SER A 33 -7.60 0.17 8.53
N THR A 34 -7.33 -0.78 9.41
CA THR A 34 -8.29 -1.80 9.88
C THR A 34 -8.25 -1.98 11.40
N ASP A 35 -9.33 -2.50 11.97
CA ASP A 35 -9.42 -2.98 13.36
C ASP A 35 -9.06 -4.48 13.51
N ASP A 36 -8.64 -5.14 12.43
CA ASP A 36 -8.18 -6.54 12.46
C ASP A 36 -6.92 -6.74 13.33
N VAL A 37 -7.12 -7.41 14.46
CA VAL A 37 -6.06 -7.69 15.45
C VAL A 37 -5.15 -8.83 15.02
N GLU A 38 -5.72 -9.90 14.45
CA GLU A 38 -4.97 -11.11 14.09
C GLU A 38 -4.18 -10.93 12.78
N PRO A 39 -2.92 -11.41 12.68
CA PRO A 39 -2.11 -11.26 11.48
C PRO A 39 -2.76 -11.75 10.19
N LEU A 40 -3.40 -12.93 10.23
CA LEU A 40 -4.10 -13.47 9.06
C LEU A 40 -5.41 -12.74 8.74
N ALA A 41 -6.06 -12.12 9.73
CA ALA A 41 -7.24 -11.30 9.48
C ALA A 41 -6.87 -10.05 8.67
N ARG A 42 -5.74 -9.39 9.00
CA ARG A 42 -5.19 -8.28 8.19
C ARG A 42 -4.92 -8.69 6.75
N VAL A 43 -4.35 -9.88 6.55
CA VAL A 43 -4.12 -10.41 5.20
C VAL A 43 -5.44 -10.60 4.46
N ARG A 44 -6.44 -11.24 5.08
CA ARG A 44 -7.76 -11.46 4.45
C ARG A 44 -8.40 -10.15 4.03
N THR A 45 -8.36 -9.12 4.88
CA THR A 45 -8.86 -7.78 4.54
C THR A 45 -8.06 -7.15 3.41
N GLY A 46 -6.72 -7.20 3.44
CA GLY A 46 -5.89 -6.71 2.34
C GLY A 46 -6.15 -7.41 1.00
N VAL A 47 -6.37 -8.73 1.00
CA VAL A 47 -6.73 -9.50 -0.20
C VAL A 47 -8.12 -9.09 -0.72
N ARG A 48 -9.12 -8.96 0.16
CA ARG A 48 -10.47 -8.49 -0.20
C ARG A 48 -10.39 -7.15 -0.93
N ILE A 49 -9.68 -6.19 -0.36
CA ILE A 49 -9.53 -4.85 -0.95
C ILE A 49 -8.72 -4.88 -2.24
N ALA A 50 -7.64 -5.67 -2.31
CA ALA A 50 -6.86 -5.79 -3.54
C ALA A 50 -7.70 -6.35 -4.71
N ARG A 51 -8.58 -7.33 -4.45
CA ARG A 51 -9.54 -7.82 -5.44
C ARG A 51 -10.54 -6.75 -5.83
N HIS A 52 -11.16 -6.08 -4.86
CA HIS A 52 -12.14 -5.03 -5.12
C HIS A 52 -11.56 -3.93 -6.02
N LEU A 53 -10.35 -3.46 -5.73
CA LEU A 53 -9.65 -2.45 -6.53
C LEU A 53 -9.26 -2.96 -7.92
N ALA A 54 -8.87 -4.25 -8.04
CA ALA A 54 -8.60 -4.86 -9.33
C ALA A 54 -9.86 -4.94 -10.21
N GLU A 55 -10.99 -5.34 -9.64
CA GLU A 55 -12.28 -5.51 -10.33
C GLU A 55 -12.93 -4.17 -10.71
N THR A 56 -12.72 -3.12 -9.91
CA THR A 56 -13.33 -1.80 -10.14
C THR A 56 -12.46 -0.91 -11.03
N LEU A 57 -11.15 -0.83 -10.79
CA LEU A 57 -10.26 0.14 -11.43
C LEU A 57 -9.38 -0.46 -12.52
N HIS A 58 -9.35 -1.80 -12.64
CA HIS A 58 -8.63 -2.53 -13.67
C HIS A 58 -7.13 -2.15 -13.85
N PRO A 59 -6.34 -1.94 -12.78
CA PRO A 59 -4.89 -1.77 -12.89
C PRO A 59 -4.20 -3.09 -13.26
N ASP A 60 -2.99 -2.99 -13.82
CA ASP A 60 -2.12 -4.14 -14.08
C ASP A 60 -1.45 -4.65 -12.81
N LEU A 61 -1.28 -3.78 -11.80
CA LEU A 61 -0.74 -4.11 -10.47
C LEU A 61 -1.46 -3.33 -9.37
N VAL A 62 -1.93 -4.03 -8.34
CA VAL A 62 -2.47 -3.46 -7.09
C VAL A 62 -1.52 -3.77 -5.95
N ILE A 63 -1.21 -2.78 -5.12
CA ILE A 63 -0.50 -2.96 -3.85
C ILE A 63 -1.37 -2.38 -2.74
N VAL A 64 -1.81 -3.22 -1.81
CA VAL A 64 -2.56 -2.80 -0.62
C VAL A 64 -1.67 -2.98 0.61
N GLN A 65 -1.44 -1.88 1.32
CA GLN A 65 -0.76 -1.87 2.61
C GLN A 65 -1.80 -1.69 3.72
N VAL A 66 -1.66 -2.48 4.79
CA VAL A 66 -2.62 -2.54 5.89
C VAL A 66 -1.97 -2.01 7.16
N ALA A 67 -2.50 -0.91 7.67
CA ALA A 67 -2.13 -0.29 8.93
C ALA A 67 -3.19 -0.56 10.02
N ASP A 68 -2.79 -0.39 11.28
CA ASP A 68 -3.72 -0.44 12.42
C ASP A 68 -4.54 0.85 12.49
N HIS A 69 -5.80 0.76 12.91
CA HIS A 69 -6.64 1.94 13.14
C HIS A 69 -6.16 2.90 14.22
N ARG A 70 -5.27 2.45 15.12
CA ARG A 70 -4.62 3.30 16.14
C ARG A 70 -3.33 3.95 15.63
N GLY A 71 -2.91 3.60 14.41
CA GLY A 71 -1.66 4.02 13.80
C GLY A 71 -1.69 5.46 13.26
N PRO A 72 -0.56 5.91 12.71
CA PRO A 72 -0.50 7.18 11.99
C PRO A 72 -1.43 7.15 10.77
N THR A 73 -1.97 8.31 10.40
CA THR A 73 -2.85 8.47 9.22
C THR A 73 -2.25 9.39 8.15
N THR A 74 -1.15 10.05 8.46
CA THR A 74 -0.41 10.94 7.55
C THR A 74 0.44 10.11 6.59
N ARG A 75 0.41 10.46 5.29
CA ARG A 75 1.16 9.75 4.24
C ARG A 75 2.66 9.59 4.54
N ALA A 76 3.28 10.59 5.17
CA ALA A 76 4.70 10.57 5.50
C ALA A 76 5.08 9.51 6.55
N ASP A 77 4.12 9.13 7.41
CA ASP A 77 4.32 8.23 8.54
C ASP A 77 3.75 6.82 8.27
N LEU A 78 2.92 6.66 7.24
CA LEU A 78 2.38 5.39 6.74
C LEU A 78 3.43 4.55 5.99
N ARG A 79 4.46 4.10 6.69
CA ARG A 79 5.55 3.27 6.14
C ARG A 79 6.26 2.49 7.23
N GLY A 80 7.07 1.51 6.83
CA GLY A 80 7.88 0.73 7.76
C GLY A 80 7.01 0.01 8.78
N GLN A 81 7.25 0.24 10.07
CA GLN A 81 6.55 -0.43 11.18
C GLN A 81 5.08 -0.05 11.30
N ALA A 82 4.61 1.00 10.62
CA ALA A 82 3.17 1.32 10.58
C ALA A 82 2.38 0.32 9.73
N ILE A 83 3.04 -0.49 8.90
CA ILE A 83 2.39 -1.44 7.99
C ILE A 83 2.51 -2.86 8.54
N GLY A 84 1.37 -3.45 8.90
CA GLY A 84 1.26 -4.80 9.45
C GLY A 84 1.10 -5.88 8.39
N ALA A 85 0.61 -5.54 7.19
CA ALA A 85 0.57 -6.43 6.04
C ALA A 85 0.69 -5.65 4.73
N GLU A 86 1.25 -6.28 3.70
CA GLU A 86 1.25 -5.80 2.33
C GLU A 86 0.85 -6.93 1.39
N ILE A 87 -0.13 -6.64 0.54
CA ILE A 87 -0.68 -7.55 -0.45
C ILE A 87 -0.35 -6.95 -1.82
N VAL A 88 0.21 -7.77 -2.70
CA VAL A 88 0.45 -7.45 -4.10
C VAL A 88 -0.42 -8.36 -4.95
N HIS A 89 -1.26 -7.76 -5.80
CA HIS A 89 -2.08 -8.48 -6.75
C HIS A 89 -1.76 -8.04 -8.17
N ALA A 90 -1.37 -8.99 -9.01
CA ALA A 90 -1.20 -8.79 -10.44
C ALA A 90 -2.24 -9.67 -11.18
N PRO A 91 -3.39 -9.12 -11.61
CA PRO A 91 -4.40 -9.90 -12.35
C PRO A 91 -3.82 -10.56 -13.61
N HIS A 92 -2.82 -9.91 -14.22
CA HIS A 92 -2.07 -10.43 -15.35
C HIS A 92 -0.56 -10.23 -15.12
N PRO A 93 0.15 -11.19 -14.49
CA PRO A 93 1.57 -11.03 -14.15
C PRO A 93 2.49 -10.71 -15.34
N ALA A 94 2.10 -11.11 -16.56
CA ALA A 94 2.85 -10.79 -17.77
C ALA A 94 2.81 -9.29 -18.17
N LYS A 95 1.91 -8.49 -17.58
CA LYS A 95 1.80 -7.04 -17.83
C LYS A 95 2.60 -6.19 -16.85
N THR A 96 3.23 -6.81 -15.85
CA THR A 96 4.01 -6.13 -14.82
C THR A 96 5.44 -6.68 -14.76
N LEU A 97 6.39 -5.82 -14.41
CA LEU A 97 7.77 -6.23 -14.09
C LEU A 97 8.00 -6.37 -12.57
N ALA A 98 6.99 -6.10 -11.74
CA ALA A 98 7.11 -6.12 -10.29
C ALA A 98 7.11 -7.53 -9.71
N THR A 99 6.37 -8.44 -10.33
CA THR A 99 6.22 -9.83 -9.88
C THR A 99 5.91 -10.75 -11.06
N THR A 100 6.25 -12.02 -10.92
CA THR A 100 5.85 -13.10 -11.84
C THR A 100 4.65 -13.90 -11.33
N LYS A 101 4.13 -13.56 -10.14
CA LYS A 101 3.03 -14.28 -9.47
C LYS A 101 1.75 -13.43 -9.51
N PRO A 102 0.56 -14.06 -9.57
CA PRO A 102 -0.71 -13.32 -9.50
C PRO A 102 -0.96 -12.71 -8.12
N TRP A 103 -0.37 -13.30 -7.08
CA TRP A 103 -0.51 -12.88 -5.71
C TRP A 103 0.81 -13.01 -4.95
N GLU A 104 1.10 -12.00 -4.13
CA GLU A 104 2.09 -12.06 -3.06
C GLU A 104 1.50 -11.40 -1.82
N ALA A 105 1.84 -11.91 -0.65
CA ALA A 105 1.49 -11.27 0.60
C ALA A 105 2.60 -11.45 1.61
N ARG A 106 2.86 -10.39 2.35
CA ARG A 106 3.76 -10.37 3.49
C ARG A 106 3.07 -9.71 4.67
N TYR A 107 3.32 -10.21 5.87
CA TYR A 107 2.75 -9.64 7.09
C TYR A 107 3.72 -9.73 8.25
N ILE A 108 3.46 -8.93 9.29
CA ILE A 108 4.16 -9.01 10.57
C ILE A 108 3.35 -9.91 11.51
N ASP A 109 3.97 -11.00 11.94
CA ASP A 109 3.40 -11.96 12.90
C ASP A 109 3.56 -11.44 14.34
N ALA A 110 2.84 -10.34 14.61
CA ALA A 110 2.74 -9.72 15.92
C ALA A 110 1.44 -8.89 16.00
N LEU A 111 1.04 -8.58 17.22
CA LEU A 111 0.03 -7.56 17.48
C LEU A 111 0.64 -6.17 17.31
N SER A 112 -0.19 -5.19 16.99
CA SER A 112 0.19 -3.78 17.00
C SER A 112 0.33 -3.25 18.43
N THR A 113 1.21 -2.26 18.60
CA THR A 113 1.29 -1.45 19.81
C THR A 113 0.05 -0.57 19.97
N GLU A 114 -0.10 0.09 21.12
CA GLU A 114 -1.16 1.08 21.33
C GLU A 114 -1.09 2.26 20.36
N ALA A 115 0.08 2.53 19.78
CA ALA A 115 0.30 3.54 18.75
C ALA A 115 0.22 2.98 17.31
N GLY A 116 -0.26 1.75 17.14
CA GLY A 116 -0.51 1.13 15.83
C GLY A 116 0.73 0.69 15.05
N TYR A 117 1.87 0.51 15.71
CA TYR A 117 3.10 0.00 15.09
C TYR A 117 3.28 -1.50 15.31
N TYR A 118 3.89 -2.19 14.36
CA TYR A 118 4.15 -3.63 14.41
C TYR A 118 5.65 -3.91 14.59
N PHE A 119 5.99 -4.74 15.57
CA PHE A 119 7.35 -5.20 15.86
C PHE A 119 7.35 -6.72 16.01
N GLY A 120 7.77 -7.43 14.96
CA GLY A 120 7.73 -8.89 14.95
C GLY A 120 8.39 -9.47 13.71
N THR A 121 8.24 -10.79 13.57
CA THR A 121 8.78 -11.52 12.42
C THR A 121 7.97 -11.19 11.18
N ARG A 122 8.67 -10.88 10.09
CA ARG A 122 8.03 -10.75 8.78
C ARG A 122 7.87 -12.13 8.15
N VAL A 123 6.66 -12.46 7.75
CA VAL A 123 6.29 -13.73 7.12
C VAL A 123 5.86 -13.46 5.69
N ASP A 124 6.50 -14.14 4.73
CA ASP A 124 6.10 -14.16 3.32
C ASP A 124 5.21 -15.40 3.10
N MET A 125 3.98 -15.19 2.61
CA MET A 125 3.02 -16.28 2.42
C MET A 125 3.29 -17.09 1.16
N ARG A 126 2.99 -18.38 1.22
CA ARG A 126 3.03 -19.24 0.02
C ARG A 126 1.84 -18.90 -0.86
N LEU A 127 2.04 -18.92 -2.19
CA LEU A 127 0.99 -18.62 -3.16
C LEU A 127 -0.27 -19.47 -2.93
N THR A 128 -0.10 -20.77 -2.68
CA THR A 128 -1.22 -21.69 -2.43
C THR A 128 -2.05 -21.35 -1.20
N GLU A 129 -1.43 -20.80 -0.15
CA GLU A 129 -2.15 -20.36 1.06
C GLU A 129 -2.93 -19.08 0.78
N LEU A 130 -2.33 -18.16 0.02
CA LEU A 130 -2.95 -16.89 -0.34
C LEU A 130 -4.13 -17.10 -1.30
N GLU A 131 -4.01 -18.05 -2.23
CA GLU A 131 -5.12 -18.49 -3.09
C GLU A 131 -6.26 -19.12 -2.27
N ALA A 132 -5.95 -19.90 -1.24
CA ALA A 132 -6.96 -20.46 -0.34
C ALA A 132 -7.67 -19.35 0.46
N VAL A 133 -6.94 -18.34 0.95
CA VAL A 133 -7.54 -17.15 1.58
C VAL A 133 -8.45 -16.42 0.60
N ASN A 134 -7.98 -16.21 -0.64
CA ASN A 134 -8.74 -15.55 -1.69
C ASN A 134 -10.06 -16.27 -2.00
N GLN A 135 -10.04 -17.60 -2.11
CA GLN A 135 -11.23 -18.41 -2.39
C GLN A 135 -12.28 -18.38 -1.27
N GLN A 136 -11.88 -18.08 -0.04
CA GLN A 136 -12.78 -17.97 1.11
C GLN A 136 -13.45 -16.58 1.21
N ILE A 137 -13.06 -15.62 0.37
CA ILE A 137 -13.66 -14.28 0.35
C ILE A 137 -14.91 -14.35 -0.52
N GLU A 138 -16.07 -14.38 0.14
CA GLU A 138 -17.40 -14.41 -0.49
C GLU A 138 -17.86 -13.01 -0.92
N LEU A 139 -17.54 -11.99 -0.13
CA LEU A 139 -17.93 -10.60 -0.38
C LEU A 139 -16.71 -9.75 -0.74
N VAL A 140 -16.70 -9.25 -1.97
CA VAL A 140 -15.64 -8.40 -2.52
C VAL A 140 -16.11 -6.95 -2.58
N GLU A 141 -16.05 -6.30 -1.43
CA GLU A 141 -16.39 -4.88 -1.27
C GLU A 141 -15.18 -4.12 -0.76
N GLY A 142 -15.18 -2.82 -1.03
CA GLY A 142 -14.16 -1.89 -0.59
C GLY A 142 -14.20 -1.58 0.92
N CYS A 143 -13.49 -0.53 1.31
CA CYS A 143 -13.50 -0.01 2.68
C CYS A 143 -14.66 0.97 2.91
N ASP A 144 -15.01 1.19 4.18
CA ASP A 144 -16.01 2.16 4.55
C ASP A 144 -15.55 3.57 4.09
N GLY A 145 -16.27 4.16 3.11
CA GLY A 145 -16.04 5.52 2.63
C GLY A 145 -14.99 5.69 1.53
N ASP A 146 -14.89 4.76 0.58
CA ASP A 146 -13.96 4.80 -0.57
C ASP A 146 -14.16 5.98 -1.53
N VAL A 147 -13.74 7.18 -1.11
CA VAL A 147 -13.23 8.23 -2.00
C VAL A 147 -12.20 9.05 -1.20
N VAL A 148 -10.92 8.79 -1.41
CA VAL A 148 -9.85 9.76 -1.10
C VAL A 148 -8.94 9.91 -2.32
N ASP A 149 -9.31 10.85 -3.18
CA ASP A 149 -8.43 11.40 -4.21
C ASP A 149 -7.36 12.27 -3.54
N GLU A 150 -6.08 11.92 -3.71
CA GLU A 150 -5.03 12.93 -3.80
C GLU A 150 -4.22 12.68 -5.08
N GLU A 151 -4.20 13.69 -5.94
CA GLU A 151 -3.56 13.68 -7.26
C GLU A 151 -2.10 13.20 -7.19
N PRO A 152 -1.68 12.30 -8.10
CA PRO A 152 -0.31 11.84 -8.17
C PRO A 152 0.61 13.00 -8.61
N LYS A 153 1.41 13.54 -7.67
CA LYS A 153 2.59 14.34 -8.04
C LYS A 153 3.62 13.40 -8.65
N THR A 154 3.66 13.36 -9.97
CA THR A 154 4.70 12.73 -10.78
C THR A 154 6.06 13.30 -10.39
N ALA A 155 6.86 12.50 -9.68
CA ALA A 155 8.31 12.72 -9.62
C ALA A 155 8.89 12.20 -10.94
N SER A 156 9.03 13.09 -11.92
CA SER A 156 9.77 12.77 -13.14
C SER A 156 11.25 12.69 -12.80
N ALA A 157 11.81 11.48 -12.78
CA ALA A 157 13.24 11.26 -12.81
C ALA A 157 13.74 11.50 -14.24
N GLY A 158 14.55 12.54 -14.43
CA GLY A 158 15.34 12.77 -15.63
C GLY A 158 16.71 13.27 -15.20
N GLY A 159 17.66 12.34 -15.04
CA GLY A 159 19.03 12.65 -14.66
C GLY A 159 19.85 13.23 -15.81
N THR A 160 20.89 13.97 -15.47
CA THR A 160 22.16 14.01 -16.21
C THR A 160 23.25 14.44 -15.22
N ALA A 161 24.28 13.62 -15.12
CA ALA A 161 25.50 13.90 -14.37
C ALA A 161 26.36 14.98 -15.07
N GLU A 162 27.12 15.67 -14.23
CA GLU A 162 28.13 16.73 -14.42
C GLU A 162 29.09 16.62 -15.63
N PRO A 163 29.76 17.73 -16.00
CA PRO A 163 31.17 17.81 -15.57
C PRO A 163 31.64 19.20 -15.07
N ALA A 164 32.81 19.12 -14.44
CA ALA A 164 33.58 20.11 -13.68
C ALA A 164 34.18 21.32 -14.44
N GLY A 165 34.61 22.30 -13.65
CA GLY A 165 35.55 23.39 -13.99
C GLY A 165 34.87 24.77 -13.96
N GLY A 166 35.30 25.81 -13.28
CA GLY A 166 36.54 26.18 -12.58
C GLY A 166 36.59 27.71 -12.59
N HIS A 167 37.03 28.33 -11.49
CA HIS A 167 37.49 29.73 -11.35
C HIS A 167 36.61 30.89 -11.87
N ASP A 168 36.15 31.76 -10.97
CA ASP A 168 36.72 33.12 -10.79
C ASP A 168 35.93 33.96 -9.77
N LYS A 169 36.66 34.59 -8.86
CA LYS A 169 36.25 35.75 -8.05
C LYS A 169 37.44 36.73 -8.18
N PRO A 170 37.31 38.06 -8.03
CA PRO A 170 36.13 38.95 -7.98
C PRO A 170 36.26 40.16 -8.94
N ALA A 171 35.20 40.95 -9.14
CA ALA A 171 35.35 42.33 -9.62
C ALA A 171 34.31 43.30 -9.00
N LYS A 172 34.86 44.17 -8.13
CA LYS A 172 34.56 45.57 -7.81
C LYS A 172 33.13 46.15 -7.88
N ALA A 173 32.83 46.88 -6.81
CA ALA A 173 31.75 47.85 -6.57
C ALA A 173 31.65 48.99 -7.62
N PRO A 174 30.58 49.81 -7.54
CA PRO A 174 30.80 51.14 -6.95
C PRO A 174 29.68 51.71 -6.05
N SER A 175 30.11 52.63 -5.18
CA SER A 175 29.45 53.84 -4.68
C SER A 175 28.30 53.78 -3.66
N HIS A 176 28.58 54.17 -2.41
CA HIS A 176 28.32 55.53 -1.91
C HIS A 176 29.23 55.88 -0.72
#